data_AF-A0A0A0KIC3-F1
#
_entry.id   AF-A0A0A0KIC3-F1
#
_cell.length_a   1.000
_cell.length_b   1.000
_cell.length_c   1.000
_cell.angle_alpha   90.00
_cell.angle_beta   90.00
_cell.angle_gamma   90.00
#
_symmetry.space_group_name_H-M   'P 1'
#
loop_
_entity.id
_entity.type
_entity.pdbx_description
1 polymer ?
#
loop_
_entity_poly.entity_id
_entity_poly.type
_entity_poly.pdbx_seq_one_letter_code
_entity_poly.pdbx_strand_id
1 'polypeptide(L)'
;MEFPLKDIRRMMSGGDGTKCNKGFSSSYMLVNPQEAKILELGGLLFSKNLIKKLKFVDSSHPNEFNFWHRFFIFLSIIILKILQVFSTPLAFFGFCLEFSLNLLSANEGLFVIFLNILRLKLKIPERSSAEYRSVIGHLDERITLDKNIKPGDVNYFGALCMMASKLAYENQARVQYIVNNVWEMKVLGFFNFWNGE
;
A
#
# COMPACT_ATOMS: atom_id res chain seq x y z
N MET A 1 17.12 7.22 3.74
CA MET A 1 16.39 5.93 3.78
C MET A 1 16.75 5.20 2.50
N GLU A 2 17.81 4.40 2.55
CA GLU A 2 18.20 3.53 1.43
C GLU A 2 17.09 2.49 1.24
N PHE A 3 16.56 2.40 0.02
CA PHE A 3 15.65 1.33 -0.37
C PHE A 3 16.43 0.00 -0.40
N PRO A 4 16.18 -0.96 0.52
CA PRO A 4 16.88 -2.22 0.48
C PRO A 4 16.13 -3.18 -0.45
N LEU A 5 16.17 -2.89 -1.75
CA LEU A 5 15.68 -3.81 -2.80
C LEU A 5 16.41 -5.18 -2.75
N LYS A 6 17.55 -5.26 -2.04
CA LYS A 6 18.30 -6.50 -1.83
C LYS A 6 17.72 -7.40 -0.73
N ASP A 7 17.07 -6.86 0.30
CA ASP A 7 16.57 -7.66 1.42
C ASP A 7 15.20 -8.28 1.13
N ILE A 8 14.35 -7.60 0.35
CA ILE A 8 13.14 -8.20 -0.27
C ILE A 8 13.51 -9.39 -1.15
N ARG A 9 14.64 -9.32 -1.88
CA ARG A 9 15.15 -10.43 -2.71
C ARG A 9 15.68 -11.59 -1.87
N ARG A 10 16.21 -11.33 -0.67
CA ARG A 10 16.82 -12.35 0.21
C ARG A 10 15.74 -13.08 1.03
N MET A 11 14.70 -12.38 1.49
CA MET A 11 13.55 -13.01 2.17
C MET A 11 12.73 -13.92 1.24
N MET A 12 12.61 -13.60 -0.05
CA MET A 12 11.96 -14.49 -1.03
C MET A 12 12.86 -15.62 -1.55
N SER A 13 14.13 -15.66 -1.17
CA SER A 13 15.08 -16.72 -1.56
C SER A 13 15.42 -17.67 -0.41
N GLY A 14 14.93 -17.40 0.81
CA GLY A 14 15.13 -18.20 2.01
C GLY A 14 13.89 -19.02 2.39
N GLY A 15 13.34 -19.79 1.44
CA GLY A 15 12.30 -20.76 1.71
C GLY A 15 12.86 -22.17 1.58
N ASP A 16 13.09 -22.81 2.73
CA ASP A 16 13.31 -24.25 2.85
C ASP A 16 12.20 -25.02 2.09
N GLY A 17 12.58 -26.15 1.49
CA GLY A 17 11.80 -26.94 0.54
C GLY A 17 10.59 -27.68 1.12
N THR A 18 9.80 -27.04 1.97
CA THR A 18 8.50 -27.56 2.40
C THR A 18 7.52 -27.51 1.23
N LYS A 19 7.27 -28.68 0.61
CA LYS A 19 6.18 -28.86 -0.37
C LYS A 19 4.87 -28.35 0.24
N CYS A 20 4.24 -27.36 -0.39
CA CYS A 20 2.91 -26.89 0.00
C CYS A 20 1.95 -28.08 0.12
N ASN A 21 1.25 -28.19 1.26
CA ASN A 21 0.21 -29.20 1.44
C ASN A 21 -0.99 -28.86 0.53
N LYS A 22 -1.11 -29.60 -0.58
CA LYS A 22 -2.15 -29.41 -1.61
C LYS A 22 -3.48 -30.07 -1.25
N GLY A 23 -3.64 -30.59 -0.02
CA GLY A 23 -4.85 -31.27 0.45
C GLY A 23 -6.04 -30.36 0.75
N PHE A 24 -5.95 -29.05 0.50
CA PHE A 24 -7.04 -28.11 0.82
C PHE A 24 -8.21 -28.16 -0.17
N SER A 25 -7.98 -28.60 -1.41
CA SER A 25 -9.02 -28.68 -2.45
C SER A 25 -8.67 -29.68 -3.54
N SER A 26 -9.66 -30.43 -4.01
CA SER A 26 -9.55 -31.28 -5.20
C SER A 26 -9.43 -30.47 -6.51
N SER A 27 -9.86 -29.20 -6.48
CA SER A 27 -9.87 -28.30 -7.61
C SER A 27 -9.21 -26.97 -7.21
N TYR A 28 -7.99 -26.75 -7.69
CA TYR A 28 -7.23 -25.53 -7.44
C TYR A 28 -6.44 -25.08 -8.66
N MET A 29 -6.11 -23.78 -8.67
CA MET A 29 -5.19 -23.14 -9.60
C MET A 29 -4.39 -22.07 -8.83
N LEU A 30 -3.08 -22.25 -8.74
CA LEU A 30 -2.15 -21.32 -8.11
C LEU A 30 -1.29 -20.67 -9.19
N VAL A 31 -1.17 -19.35 -9.13
CA VAL A 31 -0.37 -18.58 -10.09
C VAL A 31 0.74 -17.87 -9.31
N ASN A 32 2.00 -18.14 -9.67
CA ASN A 32 3.16 -17.45 -9.13
C ASN A 32 3.71 -16.43 -10.16
N PRO A 33 3.17 -15.21 -10.21
CA PRO A 33 3.56 -14.22 -11.21
C PRO A 33 5.04 -13.81 -11.13
N GLN A 34 5.73 -14.08 -10.02
CA GLN A 34 7.14 -13.72 -9.83
C GLN A 34 8.06 -14.56 -10.72
N GLU A 35 7.72 -15.82 -10.94
CA GLU A 35 8.49 -16.76 -11.78
C GLU A 35 8.14 -16.66 -13.28
N ALA A 36 7.07 -15.95 -13.63
CA ALA A 36 6.60 -15.83 -15.01
C ALA A 36 7.51 -14.92 -15.86
N LYS A 37 8.13 -15.48 -16.91
CA LYS A 37 8.82 -14.70 -17.95
C LYS A 37 7.82 -14.24 -19.02
N ILE A 38 7.98 -13.02 -19.53
CA ILE A 38 7.06 -12.41 -20.53
C ILE A 38 6.90 -13.30 -21.78
N LEU A 39 7.99 -13.91 -22.26
CA LEU A 39 7.97 -14.81 -23.42
C LEU A 39 7.22 -16.12 -23.16
N GLU A 40 7.32 -16.66 -21.95
CA GLU A 40 6.59 -17.87 -21.54
C GLU A 40 5.09 -17.58 -21.39
N LEU A 41 4.74 -16.33 -21.06
CA LEU A 41 3.36 -15.87 -20.95
C LEU A 41 2.64 -15.88 -22.30
N GLY A 42 3.30 -15.45 -23.39
CA GLY A 42 2.72 -15.50 -24.74
C GLY A 42 2.36 -16.93 -25.17
N GLY A 43 3.16 -17.92 -24.77
CA GLY A 43 2.89 -19.34 -25.03
C GLY A 43 1.61 -19.87 -24.37
N LEU A 44 1.13 -19.25 -23.29
CA LEU A 44 -0.10 -19.61 -22.58
C LEU A 44 -1.35 -19.48 -23.45
N LEU A 45 -1.37 -18.46 -24.32
CA LEU A 45 -2.49 -18.19 -25.23
C LEU A 45 -2.56 -19.22 -26.36
N PHE A 46 -1.41 -19.64 -26.91
CA PHE A 46 -1.35 -20.39 -28.16
C PHE A 46 -1.15 -21.90 -27.99
N SER A 47 -0.74 -22.39 -26.81
CA SER A 47 -0.47 -23.83 -26.62
C SER A 47 -1.16 -24.45 -25.40
N LYS A 48 -1.93 -25.52 -25.64
CA LYS A 48 -2.52 -26.37 -24.60
C LYS A 48 -1.49 -27.17 -23.81
N ASN A 49 -0.39 -27.55 -24.45
CA ASN A 49 0.62 -28.40 -23.84
C ASN A 49 1.62 -27.63 -22.97
N LEU A 50 1.71 -26.31 -23.15
CA LEU A 50 2.64 -25.49 -22.37
C LEU A 50 2.14 -25.23 -20.95
N ILE A 51 0.83 -25.19 -20.71
CA ILE A 51 0.25 -25.00 -19.35
C ILE A 51 0.83 -26.00 -18.35
N LYS A 52 1.05 -27.27 -18.75
CA LYS A 52 1.63 -28.32 -17.90
C LYS A 52 3.11 -28.12 -17.55
N LYS A 53 3.84 -27.33 -18.34
CA LYS A 53 5.30 -27.13 -18.22
C LYS A 53 5.67 -25.82 -17.56
N LEU A 54 4.71 -24.91 -17.40
CA LEU A 54 4.95 -23.58 -16.85
C LEU A 54 5.09 -23.67 -15.33
N LYS A 55 6.26 -23.26 -14.81
CA LYS A 55 6.53 -23.25 -13.36
C LYS A 55 5.62 -22.31 -12.58
N PHE A 56 5.07 -21.29 -13.24
CA PHE A 56 4.25 -20.27 -12.61
C PHE A 56 2.74 -20.61 -12.52
N VAL A 57 2.26 -21.70 -13.11
CA VAL A 57 0.84 -22.13 -12.97
C VAL A 57 0.78 -23.57 -12.48
N ASP A 58 0.28 -23.76 -11.28
CA ASP A 58 0.01 -25.09 -10.71
C ASP A 58 -1.50 -25.30 -10.67
N SER A 59 -2.01 -26.25 -11.46
CA SER A 59 -3.44 -26.54 -11.53
C SER A 59 -3.70 -28.03 -11.46
N SER A 60 -4.75 -28.39 -10.75
CA SER A 60 -5.27 -29.76 -10.65
C SER A 60 -5.83 -30.29 -11.99
N HIS A 61 -6.37 -29.39 -12.85
CA HIS A 61 -7.10 -29.76 -14.09
C HIS A 61 -6.62 -28.94 -15.32
N PRO A 62 -5.36 -29.09 -15.78
CA PRO A 62 -4.74 -28.20 -16.78
C PRO A 62 -5.30 -28.32 -18.21
N ASN A 63 -6.04 -29.39 -18.52
CA ASN A 63 -6.48 -29.71 -19.89
C ASN A 63 -7.89 -29.21 -20.24
N GLU A 64 -8.65 -28.72 -19.26
CA GLU A 64 -10.08 -28.38 -19.43
C GLU A 64 -10.31 -26.93 -19.87
N PHE A 65 -9.27 -26.11 -19.93
CA PHE A 65 -9.40 -24.69 -20.24
C PHE A 65 -9.60 -24.43 -21.75
N ASN A 66 -10.73 -23.82 -22.09
CA ASN A 66 -10.98 -23.23 -23.41
C ASN A 66 -10.08 -22.00 -23.65
N PHE A 67 -10.11 -21.45 -24.88
CA PHE A 67 -9.28 -20.30 -25.24
C PHE A 67 -9.53 -19.08 -24.35
N TRP A 68 -10.80 -18.73 -24.10
CA TRP A 68 -11.19 -17.58 -23.30
C TRP A 68 -10.70 -17.66 -21.85
N HIS A 69 -10.77 -18.84 -21.24
CA HIS A 69 -10.27 -19.04 -19.88
C HIS A 69 -8.76 -18.77 -19.80
N ARG A 70 -7.99 -19.25 -20.78
CA ARG A 70 -6.54 -18.99 -20.86
C ARG A 70 -6.23 -17.53 -21.12
N PHE A 71 -7.05 -16.86 -21.94
CA PHE A 71 -6.95 -15.43 -22.19
C PHE A 71 -7.15 -14.63 -20.90
N PHE A 72 -8.15 -14.95 -20.08
CA PHE A 72 -8.35 -14.27 -18.80
C PHE A 72 -7.21 -14.53 -17.80
N ILE A 73 -6.66 -15.76 -17.75
CA ILE A 73 -5.47 -16.06 -16.94
C ILE A 73 -4.27 -15.23 -17.42
N PHE A 74 -4.02 -15.23 -18.73
CA PHE A 74 -2.97 -14.44 -19.36
C PHE A 74 -3.10 -12.95 -19.02
N LEU A 75 -4.29 -12.38 -19.22
CA LEU A 75 -4.60 -10.99 -18.93
C LEU A 75 -4.40 -10.66 -17.45
N SER A 76 -4.86 -11.53 -16.56
CA SER A 76 -4.67 -11.36 -15.10
C SER A 76 -3.20 -11.30 -14.72
N ILE A 77 -2.36 -12.16 -15.31
CA ILE A 77 -0.91 -12.15 -15.06
C ILE A 77 -0.26 -10.88 -15.63
N ILE A 78 -0.68 -10.43 -16.81
CA ILE A 78 -0.22 -9.14 -17.35
C ILE A 78 -0.55 -8.01 -16.39
N ILE A 79 -1.79 -7.94 -15.90
CA ILE A 79 -2.21 -6.91 -14.96
C ILE A 79 -1.36 -6.98 -13.69
N LEU A 80 -1.12 -8.17 -13.12
CA LEU A 80 -0.26 -8.35 -11.95
C LEU A 80 1.19 -7.88 -12.20
N LYS A 81 1.75 -8.18 -13.38
CA LYS A 81 3.08 -7.71 -13.78
C LYS A 81 3.13 -6.19 -13.93
N ILE A 82 2.11 -5.60 -14.54
CA ILE A 82 1.96 -4.15 -14.65
C ILE A 82 1.94 -3.54 -13.24
N LEU A 83 1.05 -4.01 -12.36
CA LEU A 83 0.96 -3.53 -10.97
C LEU A 83 2.31 -3.66 -10.23
N GLN A 84 3.04 -4.75 -10.43
CA GLN A 84 4.37 -4.95 -9.84
C GLN A 84 5.42 -3.99 -10.41
N VAL A 85 5.40 -3.69 -11.71
CA VAL A 85 6.30 -2.70 -12.31
C VAL A 85 5.96 -1.30 -11.79
N PHE A 86 4.67 -1.01 -11.59
CA PHE A 86 4.21 0.28 -11.10
C PHE A 86 4.31 0.45 -9.57
N SER A 87 4.58 -0.60 -8.78
CA SER A 87 4.60 -0.48 -7.32
C SER A 87 5.66 0.50 -6.81
N THR A 88 6.89 0.43 -7.34
CA THR A 88 7.98 1.33 -6.98
C THR A 88 7.76 2.77 -7.42
N PRO A 89 7.44 3.07 -8.70
CA PRO A 89 7.19 4.44 -9.11
C PRO A 89 5.96 5.03 -8.41
N LEU A 90 4.93 4.23 -8.11
CA LEU A 90 3.77 4.70 -7.36
C LEU A 90 4.11 5.02 -5.90
N ALA A 91 4.96 4.22 -5.25
CA ALA A 91 5.47 4.52 -3.91
C ALA A 91 6.28 5.82 -3.89
N PHE A 92 7.16 6.02 -4.89
CA PHE A 92 7.90 7.27 -5.04
C PHE A 92 6.97 8.46 -5.30
N PHE A 93 5.97 8.30 -6.16
CA PHE A 93 4.97 9.33 -6.42
C PHE A 93 4.19 9.70 -5.15
N GLY A 94 3.73 8.71 -4.38
CA GLY A 94 3.07 8.94 -3.10
C GLY A 94 3.95 9.72 -2.13
N PHE A 95 5.24 9.35 -2.03
CA PHE A 95 6.21 10.09 -1.24
C PHE A 95 6.38 11.54 -1.71
N CYS A 96 6.56 11.77 -3.01
CA CYS A 96 6.69 13.12 -3.57
C CYS A 96 5.44 13.96 -3.32
N LEU A 97 4.26 13.38 -3.50
CA LEU A 97 2.98 14.06 -3.33
C LEU A 97 2.77 14.46 -1.86
N GLU A 98 2.96 13.53 -0.93
CA GLU A 98 2.84 13.80 0.50
C GLU A 98 3.84 14.85 0.97
N PHE A 99 5.11 14.74 0.53
CA PHE A 99 6.12 15.75 0.84
C PHE A 99 5.76 17.12 0.27
N SER A 100 5.22 17.19 -0.96
CA SER A 100 4.83 18.45 -1.59
C SER A 100 3.66 19.12 -0.85
N LEU A 101 2.66 18.35 -0.42
CA LEU A 101 1.54 18.88 0.36
C LEU A 101 2.00 19.44 1.72
N ASN A 102 2.89 18.72 2.40
CA ASN A 102 3.46 19.19 3.67
C ASN A 102 4.38 20.39 3.50
N LEU A 103 5.16 20.43 2.42
CA LEU A 103 6.00 21.58 2.09
C LEU A 103 5.14 22.83 1.85
N LEU A 104 4.05 22.66 1.10
CA LEU A 104 3.06 23.71 0.85
C LEU A 104 2.42 24.20 2.15
N SER A 105 1.99 23.27 3.00
CA SER A 105 1.42 23.59 4.32
C SER A 105 2.40 24.32 5.25
N ALA A 106 3.69 24.00 5.18
CA ALA A 106 4.69 24.59 6.07
C ALA A 106 5.16 25.99 5.64
N ASN A 107 4.87 26.40 4.40
CA ASN A 107 5.42 27.62 3.80
C ASN A 107 4.35 28.54 3.19
N GLU A 108 3.07 28.39 3.57
CA GLU A 108 1.98 29.33 3.26
C GLU A 108 1.68 29.56 1.75
N GLY A 109 2.17 28.70 0.85
CA GLY A 109 1.83 28.78 -0.58
C GLY A 109 3.01 28.56 -1.53
N LEU A 110 2.70 28.25 -2.80
CA LEU A 110 3.71 27.95 -3.83
C LEU A 110 4.61 29.14 -4.16
N PHE A 111 4.04 30.35 -4.22
CA PHE A 111 4.80 31.57 -4.51
C PHE A 111 5.79 31.90 -3.39
N VAL A 112 5.36 31.72 -2.12
CA VAL A 112 6.22 31.93 -0.95
C VAL A 112 7.34 30.89 -0.91
N ILE A 113 7.06 29.63 -1.25
CA ILE A 113 8.08 28.59 -1.41
C ILE A 113 9.13 29.03 -2.44
N PHE A 114 8.72 29.49 -3.61
CA PHE A 114 9.65 29.96 -4.63
C PHE A 114 10.56 31.09 -4.12
N LEU A 115 9.98 32.10 -3.46
CA LEU A 115 10.77 33.18 -2.85
C LEU A 115 11.68 32.70 -1.72
N ASN A 116 11.24 31.74 -0.91
CA ASN A 116 12.03 31.18 0.19
C ASN A 116 13.19 30.30 -0.31
N ILE A 117 13.03 29.64 -1.46
CA ILE A 117 14.13 28.94 -2.14
C ILE A 117 15.20 29.95 -2.56
N LEU A 118 14.80 31.04 -3.23
CA LEU A 118 15.74 32.11 -3.63
C LEU A 118 16.44 32.76 -2.44
N ARG A 119 15.77 32.83 -1.28
CA ARG A 119 16.30 33.41 -0.03
C ARG A 119 17.01 32.38 0.87
N LEU A 120 17.05 31.11 0.50
CA LEU A 120 17.56 29.99 1.32
C LEU A 120 16.90 29.88 2.72
N LYS A 121 15.61 30.25 2.82
CA LYS A 121 14.81 30.23 4.07
C LYS A 121 13.65 29.24 4.01
N LEU A 122 13.81 28.14 3.27
CA LEU A 122 12.75 27.14 3.09
C LEU A 122 12.54 26.32 4.37
N LYS A 123 11.31 26.28 4.91
CA LYS A 123 10.97 25.38 6.02
C LYS A 123 10.74 23.97 5.46
N ILE A 124 11.67 23.07 5.72
CA ILE A 124 11.59 21.67 5.28
C ILE A 124 10.70 20.90 6.27
N PRO A 125 9.64 20.21 5.80
CA PRO A 125 8.75 19.47 6.69
C PRO A 125 9.41 18.20 7.23
N GLU A 126 9.31 17.98 8.54
CA GLU A 126 9.85 16.82 9.22
C GLU A 126 8.79 15.71 9.36
N ARG A 127 9.04 14.53 8.78
CA ARG A 127 8.02 13.45 8.68
C ARG A 127 7.61 12.82 10.00
N SER A 128 8.49 12.83 10.99
CA SER A 128 8.25 12.33 12.35
C SER A 128 7.50 13.33 13.23
N SER A 129 7.23 14.55 12.75
CA SER A 129 6.55 15.59 13.52
C SER A 129 5.03 15.40 13.51
N ALA A 130 4.38 15.85 14.57
CA ALA A 130 2.93 15.94 14.66
C ALA A 130 2.32 16.91 13.62
N GLU A 131 3.10 17.88 13.13
CA GLU A 131 2.69 18.81 12.06
C GLU A 131 2.60 18.13 10.69
N TYR A 132 3.34 17.04 10.49
CA TYR A 132 3.38 16.32 9.22
C TYR A 132 2.13 15.48 9.04
N ARG A 133 1.50 15.60 7.88
CA ARG A 133 0.20 14.99 7.55
C ARG A 133 0.33 14.01 6.41
N SER A 134 -0.41 12.91 6.49
CA SER A 134 -0.61 12.04 5.34
C SER A 134 -1.40 12.76 4.24
N VAL A 135 -1.42 12.19 3.04
CA VAL A 135 -2.32 12.64 1.96
C VAL A 135 -3.79 12.65 2.42
N ILE A 136 -4.20 11.66 3.21
CA ILE A 136 -5.57 11.57 3.73
C ILE A 136 -5.85 12.70 4.73
N GLY A 137 -4.87 13.04 5.58
CA GLY A 137 -4.97 14.15 6.51
C GLY A 137 -5.07 15.53 5.83
N HIS A 138 -4.58 15.66 4.61
CA HIS A 138 -4.79 16.84 3.77
C HIS A 138 -6.17 16.86 3.07
N LEU A 139 -6.74 15.70 2.76
CA LEU A 139 -8.08 15.59 2.16
C LEU A 139 -9.18 15.85 3.19
N ASP A 140 -8.97 15.46 4.46
CA ASP A 140 -9.89 15.74 5.56
C ASP A 140 -9.15 16.27 6.79
N GLU A 141 -9.11 17.59 6.90
CA GLU A 141 -8.39 18.30 7.97
C GLU A 141 -9.07 18.25 9.34
N ARG A 142 -10.32 17.76 9.46
CA ARG A 142 -11.03 17.75 10.74
C ARG A 142 -10.31 16.88 11.75
N ILE A 143 -10.01 17.37 12.94
CA ILE A 143 -9.39 16.55 13.99
C ILE A 143 -10.24 16.44 15.25
N THR A 144 -11.32 17.22 15.35
CA THR A 144 -12.26 17.19 16.48
C THR A 144 -13.56 16.50 16.07
N LEU A 145 -14.18 15.78 17.01
CA LEU A 145 -15.57 15.35 16.85
C LEU A 145 -16.50 16.57 16.84
N ASP A 146 -17.64 16.43 16.18
CA ASP A 146 -18.71 17.43 16.29
C ASP A 146 -19.14 17.56 17.75
N LYS A 147 -19.22 18.80 18.24
CA LYS A 147 -19.59 19.10 19.64
C LYS A 147 -21.00 18.61 20.00
N ASN A 148 -21.85 18.40 19.00
CA ASN A 148 -23.20 17.87 19.18
C ASN A 148 -23.20 16.35 19.43
N ILE A 149 -22.18 15.63 18.96
CA ILE A 149 -22.07 14.17 19.09
C ILE A 149 -21.30 13.85 20.36
N LYS A 150 -22.04 13.59 21.45
CA LYS A 150 -21.47 13.32 22.77
C LYS A 150 -21.34 11.82 23.04
N PRO A 151 -20.45 11.40 23.95
CA PRO A 151 -20.42 10.02 24.43
C PRO A 151 -21.82 9.58 24.90
N GLY A 152 -22.32 8.45 24.38
CA GLY A 152 -23.67 7.95 24.63
C GLY A 152 -24.68 8.23 23.51
N ASP A 153 -24.36 9.09 22.54
CA ASP A 153 -25.13 9.24 21.31
C ASP A 153 -24.99 7.98 20.43
N VAL A 154 -26.05 7.59 19.74
CA VAL A 154 -26.05 6.48 18.77
C VAL A 154 -25.01 6.69 17.67
N ASN A 155 -24.70 7.95 17.34
CA ASN A 155 -23.75 8.31 16.29
C ASN A 155 -22.30 8.44 16.79
N TYR A 156 -22.07 8.42 18.11
CA TYR A 156 -20.75 8.71 18.69
C TYR A 156 -19.68 7.74 18.21
N PHE A 157 -19.95 6.43 18.32
CA PHE A 157 -19.00 5.42 17.87
C PHE A 157 -18.77 5.48 16.37
N GLY A 158 -19.80 5.76 15.56
CA GLY A 158 -19.66 5.93 14.11
C GLY A 158 -18.72 7.09 13.75
N ALA A 159 -18.92 8.26 14.37
CA ALA A 159 -18.08 9.43 14.15
C ALA A 159 -16.63 9.19 14.63
N LEU A 160 -16.46 8.59 15.82
CA LEU A 160 -15.15 8.26 16.37
C LEU A 160 -14.42 7.23 15.49
N CYS A 161 -15.10 6.19 15.03
CA CYS A 161 -14.55 5.18 14.12
C CYS A 161 -14.12 5.80 12.79
N MET A 162 -14.92 6.71 12.21
CA MET A 162 -14.55 7.42 10.98
C MET A 162 -13.26 8.24 11.18
N MET A 163 -13.17 8.97 12.28
CA MET A 163 -12.00 9.78 12.63
C MET A 163 -10.77 8.90 12.92
N ALA A 164 -10.93 7.78 13.62
CA ALA A 164 -9.87 6.81 13.89
C ALA A 164 -9.37 6.13 12.60
N SER A 165 -10.29 5.80 11.67
CA SER A 165 -9.96 5.16 10.40
C SER A 165 -9.06 6.04 9.53
N LYS A 166 -9.29 7.34 9.49
CA LYS A 166 -8.37 8.25 8.79
C LYS A 166 -7.08 8.50 9.57
N LEU A 167 -7.17 8.58 10.90
CA LEU A 167 -6.01 8.79 11.77
C LEU A 167 -5.01 7.63 11.69
N ALA A 168 -5.46 6.42 11.35
CA ALA A 168 -4.61 5.25 11.14
C ALA A 168 -3.56 5.42 10.01
N TYR A 169 -3.74 6.38 9.10
CA TYR A 169 -2.76 6.70 8.06
C TYR A 169 -1.71 7.74 8.49
N GLU A 170 -1.84 8.34 9.66
CA GLU A 170 -0.94 9.37 10.15
C GLU A 170 0.29 8.79 10.86
N ASN A 171 1.35 9.59 10.95
CA ASN A 171 2.55 9.21 11.69
C ASN A 171 2.29 9.15 13.21
N GLN A 172 3.14 8.40 13.93
CA GLN A 172 3.00 8.17 15.37
C GLN A 172 2.87 9.45 16.20
N ALA A 173 3.69 10.48 15.94
CA ALA A 173 3.68 11.71 16.74
C ALA A 173 2.35 12.46 16.58
N ARG A 174 1.81 12.48 15.35
CA ARG A 174 0.51 13.09 15.07
C ARG A 174 -0.64 12.31 15.72
N VAL A 175 -0.62 10.97 15.63
CA VAL A 175 -1.61 10.11 16.31
C VAL A 175 -1.60 10.36 17.81
N GLN A 176 -0.42 10.37 18.44
CA GLN A 176 -0.28 10.66 19.86
C GLN A 176 -0.79 12.06 20.22
N TYR A 177 -0.47 13.06 19.41
CA TYR A 177 -0.94 14.42 19.64
C TYR A 177 -2.47 14.52 19.58
N ILE A 178 -3.11 13.96 18.55
CA ILE A 178 -4.56 14.04 18.37
C ILE A 178 -5.29 13.28 19.46
N VAL A 179 -4.92 12.01 19.70
CA VAL A 179 -5.64 11.18 20.68
C VAL A 179 -5.49 11.75 22.10
N ASN A 180 -4.28 12.12 22.51
CA ASN A 180 -4.04 12.60 23.88
C ASN A 180 -4.52 14.04 24.12
N ASN A 181 -4.29 14.96 23.18
CA ASN A 181 -4.52 16.39 23.42
C ASN A 181 -5.81 16.92 22.78
N VAL A 182 -6.32 16.27 21.73
CA VAL A 182 -7.52 16.75 21.01
C VAL A 182 -8.75 15.93 21.40
N TRP A 183 -8.61 14.61 21.52
CA TRP A 183 -9.71 13.73 21.95
C TRP A 183 -9.72 13.49 23.46
N GLU A 184 -8.66 13.92 24.16
CA GLU A 184 -8.48 13.71 25.61
C GLU A 184 -8.55 12.22 26.00
N MET A 185 -8.07 11.35 25.12
CA MET A 185 -8.01 9.89 25.27
C MET A 185 -6.57 9.42 25.42
N LYS A 186 -6.36 8.24 26.02
CA LYS A 186 -5.01 7.69 26.20
C LYS A 186 -4.64 6.76 25.05
N VAL A 187 -3.54 7.05 24.34
CA VAL A 187 -2.93 6.08 23.41
C VAL A 187 -2.36 4.89 24.20
N LEU A 188 -2.79 3.68 23.84
CA LEU A 188 -2.31 2.44 24.47
C LEU A 188 -1.08 1.85 23.78
N GLY A 189 -0.95 2.06 22.48
CA GLY A 189 0.17 1.59 21.66
C GLY A 189 0.05 2.10 20.25
N PHE A 190 1.18 2.12 19.53
CA PHE A 190 1.24 2.41 18.10
C PHE A 190 1.89 1.21 17.41
N PHE A 191 1.23 0.69 16.39
CA PHE A 191 1.67 -0.50 15.67
C PHE A 191 1.75 -0.18 14.20
N ASN A 192 2.86 -0.53 13.58
CA ASN A 192 3.03 -0.41 12.14
C ASN A 192 2.50 -1.68 11.46
N PHE A 193 1.55 -1.52 10.54
CA PHE A 193 0.97 -2.62 9.75
C PHE A 193 1.32 -2.53 8.26
N TRP A 194 2.28 -1.66 7.91
CA TRP A 194 2.79 -1.59 6.55
C TRP A 194 3.66 -2.81 6.25
N ASN A 195 3.43 -3.47 5.11
CA ASN A 195 4.10 -4.70 4.67
C ASN A 195 5.58 -4.50 4.24
N GLY A 196 6.31 -3.60 4.89
CA GLY A 196 7.65 -3.14 4.47
C GLY A 196 8.71 -3.14 5.57
N GLU A 197 8.46 -3.78 6.71
CA GLU A 197 9.44 -4.00 7.78
C GLU A 197 10.08 -5.39 7.72
#